data_AF-A0A4R6X844-F1
#
_entry.id   AF-A0A4R6X844-F1
#
_cell.length_a   1.000
_cell.length_b   1.000
_cell.length_c   1.000
_cell.angle_alpha   90.00
_cell.angle_beta   90.00
_cell.angle_gamma   90.00
#
_symmetry.space_group_name_H-M   'P 1'
#
loop_
_entity.id
_entity.type
_entity.pdbx_description
1 polymer ?
#
loop_
_entity_poly.entity_id
_entity_poly.type
_entity_poly.pdbx_seq_one_letter_code
_entity_poly.pdbx_strand_id
1 'polypeptide(L)'
;MEKWVLWVLLEAATVMAIASLWILWRAKKLSKPSNDKQTDSVESDESVSIEENTTLPFNNSAEDDEQSPFKAFAKALELQANEAADVLKSLRTSDDLETVTRFKLWGTLVKAERAILLNDETEKPQAILNRFMASIISTLESVKNRNLTKHSLTETLKETDAEFIQASELLISKEELVTNQRELHGELHKSIEFAEKKLNKLKVKDTELQRLRNELKKQQDQVSKLEEHAHHNQDLKQTAQAPEKDTPQIQHSSTRHLHQLERLSKRQQAIIEHLQAQLKDSANDKGDQKEKAQQMAISRMERLANESSSLIEQLQSELESTNLSISSLKQEIHDKDKQLEAIDEQLKSSEGGVLGEYQTLSSNKRDTLESILGGFANLNKDTPERAQSISEQEKEVLNLEQMLKESETCVQLLAQELESAETENVALRERIERQTKDKRNSTNAEDMPKELLELEALREEHRDLVGQIQHMKDSLLNQVSGSTEKTLRNEYNKKSLELDRLQLAYSDLERKYLGTLR
;
A
#
# COMPACT_ATOMS: atom_id res chain seq x y z
N MET A 1 -38.72 -21.96 44.04
CA MET A 1 -37.51 -21.13 43.79
C MET A 1 -36.32 -22.05 43.85
N GLU A 2 -35.76 -22.37 42.69
CA GLU A 2 -34.92 -23.56 42.52
C GLU A 2 -33.45 -23.26 42.83
N LYS A 3 -32.75 -24.26 43.40
CA LYS A 3 -31.36 -24.16 43.86
C LYS A 3 -30.39 -23.70 42.76
N TRP A 4 -30.75 -23.96 41.50
CA TRP A 4 -30.05 -23.50 40.29
C TRP A 4 -29.95 -21.98 40.19
N VAL A 5 -31.00 -21.22 40.51
CA VAL A 5 -30.98 -19.75 40.46
C VAL A 5 -29.97 -19.19 41.45
N LEU A 6 -29.85 -19.84 42.63
CA LEU A 6 -28.90 -19.47 43.67
C LEU A 6 -27.44 -19.75 43.26
N TRP A 7 -27.19 -20.83 42.52
CA TRP A 7 -25.87 -21.14 41.96
C TRP A 7 -25.48 -20.16 40.85
N VAL A 8 -26.38 -19.85 39.91
CA VAL A 8 -26.12 -18.87 38.83
C VAL A 8 -25.89 -17.47 39.40
N LEU A 9 -26.61 -17.07 40.45
CA LEU A 9 -26.35 -15.80 41.15
C LEU A 9 -25.00 -15.80 41.89
N LEU A 10 -24.59 -16.92 42.47
CA LEU A 10 -23.28 -17.06 43.11
C LEU A 10 -22.14 -16.97 42.10
N GLU A 11 -22.25 -17.65 40.96
CA GLU A 11 -21.28 -17.59 39.86
C GLU A 11 -21.20 -16.19 39.22
N ALA A 12 -22.34 -15.55 38.95
CA ALA A 12 -22.37 -14.18 38.47
C ALA A 12 -21.73 -13.20 39.47
N ALA A 13 -21.98 -13.38 40.77
CA ALA A 13 -21.36 -12.56 41.82
C ALA A 13 -19.85 -12.78 41.92
N THR A 14 -19.35 -14.01 41.78
CA THR A 14 -17.90 -14.28 41.81
C THR A 14 -17.19 -13.74 40.58
N VAL A 15 -17.77 -13.86 39.38
CA VAL A 15 -17.22 -13.25 38.15
C VAL A 15 -17.19 -11.72 38.26
N MET A 16 -18.26 -11.10 38.77
CA MET A 16 -18.29 -9.65 39.01
C MET A 16 -17.29 -9.20 40.08
N ALA A 17 -17.05 -10.00 41.12
CA ALA A 17 -16.01 -9.74 42.12
C ALA A 17 -14.60 -9.83 41.53
N ILE A 18 -14.32 -10.82 40.68
CA ILE A 18 -13.02 -10.95 39.99
C ILE A 18 -12.81 -9.79 39.02
N ALA A 19 -13.84 -9.41 38.25
CA ALA A 19 -13.80 -8.25 37.36
C ALA A 19 -13.55 -6.94 38.13
N SER A 20 -14.21 -6.75 39.29
CA SER A 20 -14.00 -5.56 40.12
C SER A 20 -12.61 -5.53 40.75
N LEU A 21 -12.06 -6.67 41.18
CA LEU A 21 -10.65 -6.77 41.63
C LEU A 21 -9.67 -6.46 40.50
N TRP A 22 -9.93 -6.90 39.26
CA TRP A 22 -9.08 -6.63 38.12
C TRP A 22 -9.09 -5.14 37.73
N ILE A 23 -10.26 -4.50 37.78
CA ILE A 23 -10.43 -3.05 37.58
C ILE A 23 -9.74 -2.28 38.73
N LEU A 24 -9.89 -2.70 39.98
CA LEU A 24 -9.18 -2.12 41.14
C LEU A 24 -7.66 -2.30 41.03
N TRP A 25 -7.17 -3.43 40.52
CA TRP A 25 -5.74 -3.65 40.29
C TRP A 25 -5.20 -2.76 39.16
N ARG A 26 -5.94 -2.62 38.04
CA ARG A 26 -5.67 -1.63 36.98
C ARG A 26 -5.64 -0.20 37.55
N ALA A 27 -6.66 0.17 38.33
CA ALA A 27 -6.76 1.50 38.94
C ALA A 27 -5.64 1.76 39.96
N LYS A 28 -5.20 0.76 40.73
CA LYS A 28 -4.08 0.86 41.68
C LYS A 28 -2.70 0.81 40.99
N LYS A 29 -2.60 0.24 39.78
CA LYS A 29 -1.40 0.32 38.94
C LYS A 29 -1.26 1.68 38.25
N LEU A 30 -2.38 2.35 37.97
CA LEU A 30 -2.44 3.73 37.48
C LEU A 30 -2.30 4.76 38.61
N SER A 31 -2.91 4.50 39.77
CA SER A 31 -2.76 5.27 41.01
C SER A 31 -1.56 4.77 41.81
N LYS A 32 -0.36 5.03 41.27
CA LYS A 32 0.87 4.99 42.06
C LYS A 32 1.10 6.43 42.57
N PRO A 33 0.82 6.73 43.85
CA PRO A 33 0.94 8.09 44.36
C PRO A 33 2.40 8.53 44.34
N SER A 34 2.65 9.70 43.76
CA SER A 34 3.89 10.44 43.89
C SER A 34 3.92 11.10 45.27
N ASN A 35 4.35 10.36 46.30
CA ASN A 35 4.91 10.96 47.50
C ASN A 35 5.84 10.02 48.27
N ASP A 36 6.84 10.64 48.92
CA ASP A 36 7.83 10.10 49.84
C ASP A 36 8.79 8.99 49.34
N LYS A 37 10.07 9.38 49.19
CA LYS A 37 10.98 9.22 50.33
C LYS A 37 12.19 10.16 50.28
N GLN A 38 12.35 10.93 51.36
CA GLN A 38 13.59 11.55 51.80
C GLN A 38 14.40 10.54 52.67
N THR A 39 15.62 10.93 53.07
CA THR A 39 16.53 10.35 54.09
C THR A 39 17.32 9.07 53.76
N ASP A 40 18.58 9.25 53.38
CA ASP A 40 19.83 8.90 54.10
C ASP A 40 20.08 7.52 54.75
N SER A 41 21.39 7.28 54.98
CA SER A 41 22.10 6.08 55.48
C SER A 41 22.28 4.96 54.44
N VAL A 42 23.47 4.66 53.89
CA VAL A 42 24.87 4.45 54.37
C VAL A 42 25.17 2.96 54.61
N GLU A 43 26.33 2.53 54.09
CA GLU A 43 27.01 1.23 54.27
C GLU A 43 26.31 -0.01 53.65
N SER A 44 27.02 -0.96 53.04
CA SER A 44 28.48 -1.16 52.88
C SER A 44 28.77 -2.16 51.75
N ASP A 45 29.93 -1.99 51.07
CA ASP A 45 30.87 -3.01 50.55
C ASP A 45 30.37 -4.21 49.72
N GLU A 46 31.06 -4.77 48.72
CA GLU A 46 32.43 -4.71 48.17
C GLU A 46 32.29 -5.23 46.70
N SER A 47 33.13 -5.02 45.68
CA SER A 47 34.54 -4.64 45.57
C SER A 47 34.90 -4.38 44.08
N VAL A 48 35.87 -3.50 43.78
CA VAL A 48 36.95 -3.66 42.74
C VAL A 48 36.53 -3.90 41.25
N SER A 49 36.97 -3.14 40.23
CA SER A 49 37.87 -1.97 40.13
C SER A 49 37.90 -1.43 38.67
N ILE A 50 38.11 -0.10 38.49
CA ILE A 50 39.18 0.57 37.67
C ILE A 50 39.42 0.03 36.22
N GLU A 51 39.50 0.77 35.09
CA GLU A 51 39.94 2.12 34.68
C GLU A 51 39.19 2.45 33.32
N GLU A 52 39.08 3.64 32.70
CA GLU A 52 39.43 5.04 33.02
C GLU A 52 38.63 6.04 32.12
N ASN A 53 38.73 7.34 32.42
CA ASN A 53 38.70 8.56 31.56
C ASN A 53 37.96 8.61 30.20
N THR A 54 36.96 9.51 30.13
CA THR A 54 37.16 10.83 29.47
C THR A 54 36.20 11.87 30.05
N THR A 55 36.74 13.01 30.46
CA THR A 55 36.04 14.14 31.10
C THR A 55 35.26 15.02 30.11
N LEU A 56 34.01 15.35 30.44
CA LEU A 56 33.35 16.60 30.04
C LEU A 56 32.56 17.17 31.24
N PRO A 57 32.44 18.52 31.37
CA PRO A 57 32.11 19.15 32.64
C PRO A 57 30.61 19.10 32.97
N PHE A 58 30.29 18.63 34.18
CA PHE A 58 28.95 18.76 34.74
C PHE A 58 28.79 20.15 35.36
N ASN A 59 28.29 21.11 34.59
CA ASN A 59 27.94 22.43 35.14
C ASN A 59 26.51 22.39 35.69
N ASN A 60 26.37 22.57 37.00
CA ASN A 60 25.07 22.66 37.65
C ASN A 60 24.42 24.02 37.34
N SER A 61 23.47 24.05 36.42
CA SER A 61 22.42 25.08 36.37
C SER A 61 21.07 24.39 36.56
N ALA A 62 20.59 24.40 37.79
CA ALA A 62 19.21 24.04 38.09
C ALA A 62 18.34 25.27 37.84
N GLU A 63 17.67 25.32 36.69
CA GLU A 63 16.52 26.19 36.39
C GLU A 63 15.74 25.59 35.20
N ASP A 64 14.51 26.05 35.01
CA ASP A 64 13.51 25.62 34.02
C ASP A 64 12.97 24.18 34.10
N ASP A 65 12.02 24.03 35.03
CA ASP A 65 11.04 22.94 35.11
C ASP A 65 9.94 23.06 34.01
N GLU A 66 10.31 23.42 32.77
CA GLU A 66 9.47 23.27 31.58
C GLU A 66 9.98 22.10 30.73
N GLN A 67 9.33 20.94 30.87
CA GLN A 67 9.63 19.77 30.04
C GLN A 67 9.26 20.02 28.58
N SER A 68 10.23 20.48 27.80
CA SER A 68 10.05 20.77 26.39
C SER A 68 9.52 19.53 25.63
N PRO A 69 8.53 19.70 24.72
CA PRO A 69 7.92 18.57 24.00
C PRO A 69 8.96 17.80 23.16
N PHE A 70 10.05 18.46 22.77
CA PHE A 70 11.20 17.87 22.08
C PHE A 70 11.88 16.76 22.87
N LYS A 71 11.96 16.84 24.21
CA LYS A 71 12.57 15.77 25.03
C LYS A 71 11.69 14.52 25.09
N ALA A 72 10.36 14.70 25.08
CA ALA A 72 9.41 13.59 24.98
C ALA A 72 9.45 12.94 23.58
N PHE A 73 9.55 13.76 22.52
CA PHE A 73 9.67 13.29 21.15
C PHE A 73 11.00 12.57 20.88
N ALA A 74 12.14 13.11 21.34
CA ALA A 74 13.45 12.46 21.26
C ALA A 74 13.47 11.08 21.96
N LYS A 75 12.73 10.93 23.07
CA LYS A 75 12.54 9.65 23.75
C LYS A 75 11.65 8.68 22.98
N ALA A 76 10.67 9.16 22.21
CA ALA A 76 9.88 8.34 21.31
C ALA A 76 10.70 7.86 20.09
N LEU A 77 11.52 8.73 19.50
CA LEU A 77 12.49 8.36 18.47
C LEU A 77 13.52 7.33 18.98
N GLU A 78 13.94 7.43 20.25
CA GLU A 78 14.82 6.45 20.87
C GLU A 78 14.17 5.06 21.02
N LEU A 79 12.88 5.02 21.39
CA LEU A 79 12.12 3.77 21.42
C LEU A 79 12.01 3.15 20.01
N GLN A 80 11.70 3.95 18.99
CA GLN A 80 11.65 3.50 17.59
C GLN A 80 13.01 3.02 17.07
N ALA A 81 14.10 3.70 17.42
CA ALA A 81 15.46 3.30 17.07
C ALA A 81 15.89 1.97 17.74
N ASN A 82 15.37 1.70 18.94
CA ASN A 82 15.58 0.43 19.65
C ASN A 82 14.70 -0.69 19.07
N GLU A 83 13.44 -0.40 18.73
CA GLU A 83 12.55 -1.33 18.01
C GLU A 83 13.14 -1.73 16.66
N ALA A 84 13.66 -0.77 15.89
CA ALA A 84 14.43 -1.03 14.67
C ALA A 84 15.62 -1.98 14.92
N ALA A 85 16.36 -1.77 16.00
CA ALA A 85 17.52 -2.57 16.35
C ALA A 85 17.14 -3.99 16.80
N ASP A 86 16.01 -4.17 17.48
CA ASP A 86 15.53 -5.49 17.91
C ASP A 86 14.90 -6.28 16.75
N VAL A 87 14.19 -5.61 15.84
CA VAL A 87 13.75 -6.20 14.56
C VAL A 87 14.95 -6.58 13.69
N LEU A 88 16.02 -5.78 13.65
CA LEU A 88 17.27 -6.17 12.97
C LEU A 88 18.01 -7.34 13.63
N LYS A 89 17.87 -7.54 14.95
CA LYS A 89 18.41 -8.73 15.63
C LYS A 89 17.60 -9.97 15.28
N SER A 90 16.27 -9.88 15.17
CA SER A 90 15.42 -11.01 14.77
C SER A 90 15.56 -11.38 13.29
N LEU A 91 15.75 -10.39 12.42
CA LEU A 91 16.05 -10.57 10.98
C LEU A 91 17.51 -10.99 10.70
N ARG A 92 18.34 -11.25 11.72
CA ARG A 92 19.73 -11.67 11.53
C ARG A 92 19.86 -13.07 10.90
N THR A 93 18.80 -13.87 10.93
CA THR A 93 18.72 -15.24 10.38
C THR A 93 17.83 -15.35 9.14
N SER A 94 17.32 -14.24 8.59
CA SER A 94 16.51 -14.23 7.37
C SER A 94 17.33 -13.77 6.16
N ASP A 95 17.24 -14.51 5.05
CA ASP A 95 17.89 -14.17 3.78
C ASP A 95 17.27 -12.97 3.04
N ASP A 96 16.18 -12.40 3.58
CA ASP A 96 15.54 -11.20 3.06
C ASP A 96 16.39 -9.94 3.33
N LEU A 97 17.33 -9.71 2.41
CA LEU A 97 18.21 -8.57 2.40
C LEU A 97 17.46 -7.23 2.22
N GLU A 98 16.26 -7.23 1.66
CA GLU A 98 15.50 -6.01 1.40
C GLU A 98 14.84 -5.47 2.68
N THR A 99 14.16 -6.31 3.46
CA THR A 99 13.65 -5.86 4.77
C THR A 99 14.79 -5.50 5.73
N VAL A 100 15.89 -6.25 5.73
CA VAL A 100 17.09 -5.94 6.52
C VAL A 100 17.70 -4.58 6.15
N THR A 101 17.74 -4.20 4.86
CA THR A 101 18.26 -2.90 4.43
C THR A 101 17.29 -1.76 4.74
N ARG A 102 15.97 -1.95 4.56
CA ARG A 102 14.93 -0.98 4.94
C ARG A 102 14.97 -0.65 6.45
N PHE A 103 15.04 -1.66 7.32
CA PHE A 103 15.13 -1.42 8.78
C PHE A 103 16.48 -0.80 9.20
N LYS A 104 17.59 -1.09 8.50
CA LYS A 104 18.87 -0.39 8.72
C LYS A 104 18.77 1.10 8.37
N LEU A 105 18.23 1.42 7.19
CA LEU A 105 18.01 2.80 6.72
C LEU A 105 17.09 3.58 7.67
N TRP A 106 15.96 3.00 8.07
CA TRP A 106 15.04 3.62 9.03
C TRP A 106 15.71 3.83 10.39
N GLY A 107 16.39 2.82 10.93
CA GLY A 107 17.10 2.92 12.21
C GLY A 107 18.27 3.91 12.22
N THR A 108 18.95 4.15 11.09
CA THR A 108 19.97 5.21 10.99
C THR A 108 19.36 6.60 10.82
N LEU A 109 18.25 6.72 10.08
CA LEU A 109 17.53 7.98 9.92
C LEU A 109 16.93 8.49 11.24
N VAL A 110 16.23 7.64 11.98
CA VAL A 110 15.65 7.98 13.30
C VAL A 110 16.74 8.36 14.32
N LYS A 111 17.92 7.74 14.23
CA LYS A 111 19.09 8.13 15.05
C LYS A 111 19.69 9.47 14.63
N ALA A 112 19.71 9.78 13.34
CA ALA A 112 20.14 11.08 12.83
C ALA A 112 19.17 12.19 13.25
N GLU A 113 17.86 11.96 13.14
CA GLU A 113 16.80 12.88 13.56
C GLU A 113 16.88 13.16 15.07
N ARG A 114 16.97 12.12 15.91
CA ARG A 114 17.21 12.28 17.36
C ARG A 114 18.51 13.04 17.66
N ALA A 115 19.58 12.81 16.90
CA ALA A 115 20.85 13.50 17.08
C ALA A 115 20.82 14.97 16.65
N ILE A 116 19.94 15.35 15.72
CA ILE A 116 19.68 16.74 15.34
C ILE A 116 18.85 17.42 16.45
N LEU A 117 17.73 16.82 16.85
CA LEU A 117 16.79 17.35 17.87
C LEU A 117 17.34 17.45 19.29
N LEU A 118 18.51 16.88 19.57
CA LEU A 118 19.21 16.99 20.85
C LEU A 118 20.43 17.92 20.80
N ASN A 119 20.79 18.47 19.64
CA ASN A 119 21.96 19.33 19.41
C ASN A 119 21.59 20.71 18.83
N ASP A 120 20.42 21.26 19.23
CA ASP A 120 19.96 22.59 18.82
C ASP A 120 20.94 23.74 19.20
N GLU A 121 21.95 23.48 20.04
CA GLU A 121 23.03 24.42 20.37
C GLU A 121 24.08 24.61 19.26
N THR A 122 24.05 23.81 18.17
CA THR A 122 25.03 23.93 17.08
C THR A 122 24.38 24.26 15.74
N GLU A 123 24.69 25.44 15.19
CA GLU A 123 24.20 25.98 13.91
C GLU A 123 24.62 25.18 12.64
N LYS A 124 25.02 23.91 12.79
CA LYS A 124 25.55 23.06 11.70
C LYS A 124 24.93 21.65 11.67
N PRO A 125 23.59 21.53 11.54
CA PRO A 125 22.93 20.23 11.33
C PRO A 125 23.48 19.47 10.12
N GLN A 126 24.01 20.19 9.12
CA GLN A 126 24.70 19.62 7.96
C GLN A 126 25.89 18.70 8.31
N ALA A 127 26.65 18.99 9.37
CA ALA A 127 27.80 18.16 9.75
C ALA A 127 27.36 16.80 10.33
N ILE A 128 26.31 16.81 11.15
CA ILE A 128 25.67 15.60 11.70
C ILE A 128 25.03 14.81 10.56
N LEU A 129 24.27 15.50 9.70
CA LEU A 129 23.64 14.89 8.53
C LEU A 129 24.68 14.25 7.60
N ASN A 130 25.77 14.92 7.26
CA ASN A 130 26.84 14.36 6.41
C ASN A 130 27.46 13.07 6.98
N ARG A 131 27.62 12.98 8.31
CA ARG A 131 28.11 11.76 8.98
C ARG A 131 27.14 10.58 8.82
N PHE A 132 25.84 10.81 8.89
CA PHE A 132 24.82 9.77 8.67
C PHE A 132 24.55 9.51 7.18
N MET A 133 24.67 10.53 6.32
CA MET A 133 24.50 10.42 4.87
C MET A 133 25.51 9.47 4.25
N ALA A 134 26.77 9.43 4.70
CA ALA A 134 27.72 8.42 4.24
C ALA A 134 27.26 6.97 4.54
N SER A 135 26.63 6.75 5.71
CA SER A 135 26.03 5.46 6.06
C SER A 135 24.76 5.16 5.26
N ILE A 136 23.94 6.18 4.95
CA ILE A 136 22.72 6.06 4.16
C ILE A 136 23.06 5.76 2.69
N ILE A 137 23.99 6.51 2.11
CA ILE A 137 24.49 6.35 0.74
C ILE A 137 25.13 4.97 0.56
N SER A 138 26.05 4.53 1.43
CA SER A 138 26.64 3.19 1.31
C SER A 138 25.61 2.06 1.43
N THR A 139 24.59 2.19 2.29
CA THR A 139 23.48 1.22 2.31
C THR A 139 22.62 1.26 1.05
N LEU A 140 22.34 2.44 0.49
CA LEU A 140 21.60 2.61 -0.77
C LEU A 140 22.39 2.11 -1.99
N GLU A 141 23.69 2.34 -2.06
CA GLU A 141 24.58 1.85 -3.13
C GLU A 141 24.64 0.31 -3.13
N SER A 142 24.65 -0.32 -1.95
CA SER A 142 24.59 -1.78 -1.83
C SER A 142 23.29 -2.39 -2.39
N VAL A 143 22.19 -1.61 -2.43
CA VAL A 143 20.89 -1.99 -3.01
C VAL A 143 20.84 -1.64 -4.50
N LYS A 144 21.29 -0.43 -4.88
CA LYS A 144 21.35 0.07 -6.25
C LYS A 144 22.19 -0.84 -7.17
N ASN A 145 23.28 -1.39 -6.65
CA ASN A 145 24.19 -2.24 -7.41
C ASN A 145 23.71 -3.69 -7.60
N ARG A 146 22.49 -4.06 -7.17
CA ARG A 146 21.99 -5.43 -7.31
C ARG A 146 20.64 -5.63 -8.01
N ASN A 147 19.64 -4.74 -7.88
CA ASN A 147 18.25 -5.15 -8.21
C ASN A 147 17.32 -4.14 -8.92
N LEU A 148 17.79 -3.02 -9.48
CA LEU A 148 16.90 -2.05 -10.13
C LEU A 148 17.34 -1.67 -11.55
N THR A 149 16.77 -2.35 -12.55
CA THR A 149 16.79 -1.83 -13.92
C THR A 149 15.91 -0.57 -13.98
N LYS A 150 16.33 0.45 -14.75
CA LYS A 150 15.59 1.72 -14.89
C LYS A 150 14.10 1.50 -15.25
N HIS A 151 13.82 0.46 -16.03
CA HIS A 151 12.45 0.09 -16.40
C HIS A 151 11.61 -0.36 -15.20
N SER A 152 12.11 -1.31 -14.39
CA SER A 152 11.42 -1.78 -13.17
C SER A 152 11.10 -0.62 -12.22
N LEU A 153 12.02 0.34 -12.06
CA LEU A 153 11.81 1.51 -11.21
C LEU A 153 10.71 2.44 -11.78
N THR A 154 10.69 2.67 -13.10
CA THR A 154 9.60 3.45 -13.74
C THR A 154 8.25 2.74 -13.72
N GLU A 155 8.23 1.42 -13.70
CA GLU A 155 7.01 0.61 -13.63
C GLU A 155 6.46 0.61 -12.20
N THR A 156 7.29 0.29 -11.20
CA THR A 156 6.89 0.39 -9.79
C THR A 156 6.45 1.80 -9.41
N LEU A 157 7.06 2.85 -9.97
CA LEU A 157 6.67 4.24 -9.68
C LEU A 157 5.29 4.57 -10.26
N LYS A 158 4.97 4.08 -11.48
CA LYS A 158 3.61 4.17 -12.04
C LYS A 158 2.59 3.36 -11.25
N GLU A 159 2.97 2.18 -10.75
CA GLU A 159 2.09 1.39 -9.87
C GLU A 159 1.83 2.13 -8.54
N THR A 160 2.85 2.74 -7.93
CA THR A 160 2.65 3.52 -6.70
C THR A 160 1.82 4.78 -6.91
N ASP A 161 1.94 5.46 -8.06
CA ASP A 161 1.06 6.59 -8.40
C ASP A 161 -0.40 6.12 -8.56
N ALA A 162 -0.62 4.97 -9.18
CA ALA A 162 -1.97 4.40 -9.31
C ALA A 162 -2.56 3.97 -7.96
N GLU A 163 -1.76 3.36 -7.07
CA GLU A 163 -2.18 3.08 -5.67
C GLU A 163 -2.47 4.37 -4.90
N PHE A 164 -1.67 5.44 -5.08
CA PHE A 164 -1.87 6.73 -4.43
C PHE A 164 -3.17 7.41 -4.87
N ILE A 165 -3.50 7.38 -6.17
CA ILE A 165 -4.77 7.90 -6.70
C ILE A 165 -5.95 7.15 -6.08
N GLN A 166 -5.92 5.81 -6.06
CA GLN A 166 -6.99 5.00 -5.44
C GLN A 166 -7.13 5.26 -3.94
N ALA A 167 -6.00 5.37 -3.22
CA ALA A 167 -6.00 5.68 -1.79
C ALA A 167 -6.56 7.09 -1.52
N SER A 168 -6.25 8.06 -2.39
CA SER A 168 -6.78 9.43 -2.33
C SER A 168 -8.30 9.48 -2.56
N GLU A 169 -8.81 8.79 -3.60
CA GLU A 169 -10.25 8.67 -3.84
C GLU A 169 -10.99 8.02 -2.66
N LEU A 170 -10.39 6.98 -2.06
CA LEU A 170 -10.92 6.34 -0.85
C LEU A 170 -10.93 7.31 0.33
N LEU A 171 -9.87 8.09 0.54
CA LEU A 171 -9.77 9.08 1.61
C LEU A 171 -10.85 10.18 1.47
N ILE A 172 -11.04 10.71 0.25
CA ILE A 172 -12.10 11.67 -0.08
C ILE A 172 -13.49 11.09 0.23
N SER A 173 -13.77 9.85 -0.23
CA SER A 173 -15.07 9.22 0.05
C SER A 173 -15.33 8.98 1.54
N LYS A 174 -14.27 8.75 2.34
CA LYS A 174 -14.38 8.65 3.79
C LYS A 174 -14.55 10.00 4.48
N GLU A 175 -13.97 11.07 3.95
CA GLU A 175 -14.23 12.44 4.43
C GLU A 175 -15.69 12.85 4.18
N GLU A 176 -16.22 12.58 2.99
CA GLU A 176 -17.65 12.76 2.66
C GLU A 176 -18.55 11.94 3.61
N LEU A 177 -18.18 10.70 3.93
CA LEU A 177 -18.93 9.85 4.85
C LEU A 177 -18.89 10.37 6.30
N VAL A 178 -17.73 10.84 6.78
CA VAL A 178 -17.59 11.42 8.12
C VAL A 178 -18.36 12.74 8.24
N THR A 179 -18.35 13.58 7.19
CA THR A 179 -19.14 14.82 7.17
C THR A 179 -20.64 14.54 7.15
N ASN A 180 -21.12 13.61 6.32
CA ASN A 180 -22.52 13.17 6.32
C ASN A 180 -22.96 12.56 7.65
N GLN A 181 -22.15 11.70 8.28
CA GLN A 181 -22.44 11.18 9.63
C GLN A 181 -22.54 12.31 10.66
N ARG A 182 -21.66 13.32 10.57
CA ARG A 182 -21.69 14.49 11.46
C ARG A 182 -22.95 15.32 11.28
N GLU A 183 -23.39 15.54 10.04
CA GLU A 183 -24.67 16.22 9.75
C GLU A 183 -25.85 15.41 10.30
N LEU A 184 -25.89 14.11 10.05
CA LEU A 184 -26.96 13.21 10.50
C LEU A 184 -27.05 13.16 12.03
N HIS A 185 -25.92 13.02 12.74
CA HIS A 185 -25.89 13.13 14.20
C HIS A 185 -26.38 14.49 14.69
N GLY A 186 -26.06 15.58 13.99
CA GLY A 186 -26.58 16.92 14.27
C GLY A 186 -28.09 17.05 14.06
N GLU A 187 -28.67 16.42 13.05
CA GLU A 187 -30.11 16.37 12.82
C GLU A 187 -30.85 15.48 13.83
N LEU A 188 -30.27 14.33 14.17
CA LEU A 188 -30.80 13.38 15.16
C LEU A 188 -30.78 14.00 16.57
N HIS A 189 -29.73 14.75 16.93
CA HIS A 189 -29.71 15.47 18.19
C HIS A 189 -30.80 16.57 18.25
N LYS A 190 -31.03 17.31 17.16
CA LYS A 190 -32.12 18.30 17.06
C LYS A 190 -33.51 17.65 17.11
N SER A 191 -33.69 16.45 16.55
CA SER A 191 -34.98 15.75 16.60
C SER A 191 -35.26 15.17 18.00
N ILE A 192 -34.22 14.66 18.70
CA ILE A 192 -34.30 14.29 20.12
C ILE A 192 -34.68 15.50 20.97
N GLU A 193 -34.00 16.63 20.83
CA GLU A 193 -34.29 17.84 21.61
C GLU A 193 -35.74 18.34 21.38
N PHE A 194 -36.26 18.22 20.14
CA PHE A 194 -37.64 18.52 19.82
C PHE A 194 -38.64 17.51 20.43
N ALA A 195 -38.30 16.22 20.43
CA ALA A 195 -39.08 15.18 21.08
C ALA A 195 -39.13 15.37 22.61
N GLU A 196 -38.02 15.73 23.25
CA GLU A 196 -37.94 16.09 24.67
C GLU A 196 -38.80 17.32 24.99
N LYS A 197 -38.75 18.36 24.14
CA LYS A 197 -39.62 19.54 24.25
C LYS A 197 -41.11 19.16 24.12
N LYS A 198 -41.48 18.24 23.23
CA LYS A 198 -42.84 17.68 23.11
C LYS A 198 -43.23 16.87 24.36
N LEU A 199 -42.35 15.99 24.84
CA LEU A 199 -42.55 15.18 26.04
C LEU A 199 -42.77 16.05 27.29
N ASN A 200 -41.99 17.12 27.45
CA ASN A 200 -42.13 18.04 28.58
C ASN A 200 -43.44 18.85 28.50
N LYS A 201 -43.90 19.24 27.30
CA LYS A 201 -45.24 19.81 27.11
C LYS A 201 -46.34 18.80 27.46
N LEU A 202 -46.18 17.52 27.10
CA LEU A 202 -47.14 16.47 27.45
C LEU A 202 -47.22 16.27 28.97
N LYS A 203 -46.07 16.18 29.66
CA LYS A 203 -46.02 16.10 31.14
C LYS A 203 -46.74 17.26 31.83
N VAL A 204 -46.61 18.49 31.32
CA VAL A 204 -47.37 19.65 31.83
C VAL A 204 -48.87 19.48 31.58
N LYS A 205 -49.28 18.96 30.42
CA LYS A 205 -50.70 18.67 30.15
C LYS A 205 -51.24 17.53 31.03
N ASP A 206 -50.43 16.52 31.36
CA ASP A 206 -50.83 15.47 32.30
C ASP A 206 -51.01 16.01 33.73
N THR A 207 -50.16 16.93 34.20
CA THR A 207 -50.34 17.56 35.52
C THR A 207 -51.54 18.51 35.53
N GLU A 208 -51.82 19.24 34.45
CA GLU A 208 -53.07 19.99 34.27
C GLU A 208 -54.30 19.07 34.30
N LEU A 209 -54.28 17.93 33.60
CA LEU A 209 -55.37 16.95 33.60
C LEU A 209 -55.58 16.31 34.99
N GLN A 210 -54.50 16.02 35.73
CA GLN A 210 -54.60 15.56 37.13
C GLN A 210 -55.23 16.63 38.02
N ARG A 211 -54.83 17.91 37.85
CA ARG A 211 -55.44 19.04 38.56
C ARG A 211 -56.93 19.17 38.24
N LEU A 212 -57.30 19.15 36.96
CA LEU A 212 -58.70 19.25 36.52
C LEU A 212 -59.54 18.07 37.02
N ARG A 213 -59.00 16.84 37.05
CA ARG A 213 -59.67 15.69 37.67
C ARG A 213 -59.91 15.88 39.17
N ASN A 214 -58.95 16.47 39.88
CA ASN A 214 -59.10 16.79 41.30
C ASN A 214 -60.11 17.93 41.55
N GLU A 215 -60.16 18.94 40.66
CA GLU A 215 -61.15 20.01 40.71
C GLU A 215 -62.56 19.49 40.36
N LEU A 216 -62.72 18.63 39.35
CA LEU A 216 -63.97 17.94 39.02
C LEU A 216 -64.44 17.09 40.20
N LYS A 217 -63.55 16.29 40.82
CA LYS A 217 -63.90 15.51 42.01
C LYS A 217 -64.38 16.39 43.16
N LYS A 218 -63.71 17.52 43.43
CA LYS A 218 -64.18 18.51 44.43
C LYS A 218 -65.53 19.11 44.08
N GLN A 219 -65.80 19.40 42.80
CA GLN A 219 -67.10 19.86 42.35
C GLN A 219 -68.17 18.78 42.50
N GLN A 220 -67.86 17.51 42.21
CA GLN A 220 -68.74 16.39 42.43
C GLN A 220 -69.04 16.16 43.92
N ASP A 221 -68.03 16.31 44.80
CA ASP A 221 -68.18 16.30 46.27
C ASP A 221 -68.96 17.52 46.82
N GLN A 222 -69.07 18.61 46.04
CA GLN A 222 -69.91 19.78 46.34
C GLN A 222 -71.33 19.60 45.81
N VAL A 223 -71.48 19.05 44.60
CA VAL A 223 -72.77 18.72 43.99
C VAL A 223 -73.48 17.67 44.83
N SER A 224 -72.81 16.59 45.28
CA SER A 224 -73.43 15.59 46.15
C SER A 224 -73.89 16.16 47.50
N LYS A 225 -73.15 17.11 48.09
CA LYS A 225 -73.61 17.85 49.29
C LYS A 225 -74.78 18.77 48.99
N LEU A 226 -74.78 19.44 47.84
CA LEU A 226 -75.90 20.26 47.39
C LEU A 226 -77.12 19.39 47.03
N GLU A 227 -76.93 18.16 46.57
CA GLU A 227 -77.97 17.15 46.35
C GLU A 227 -78.50 16.61 47.69
N GLU A 228 -77.66 16.32 48.68
CA GLU A 228 -78.10 16.03 50.07
C GLU A 228 -78.94 17.18 50.66
N HIS A 229 -78.55 18.44 50.39
CA HIS A 229 -79.32 19.62 50.79
C HIS A 229 -80.56 19.88 49.92
N ALA A 230 -80.57 19.49 48.64
CA ALA A 230 -81.73 19.56 47.74
C ALA A 230 -82.73 18.43 48.00
N HIS A 231 -82.28 17.26 48.46
CA HIS A 231 -83.17 16.22 49.00
C HIS A 231 -83.85 16.64 50.32
N HIS A 232 -83.42 17.75 50.94
CA HIS A 232 -84.16 18.45 51.99
C HIS A 232 -85.11 19.56 51.47
N ASN A 233 -85.06 19.92 50.19
CA ASN A 233 -85.85 20.99 49.60
C ASN A 233 -86.36 20.60 48.19
N GLN A 234 -87.64 20.21 48.14
CA GLN A 234 -88.44 19.88 46.97
C GLN A 234 -88.27 18.46 46.38
N ASP A 235 -89.18 17.59 46.84
CA ASP A 235 -90.13 16.98 45.92
C ASP A 235 -90.45 17.91 44.72
N LEU A 236 -90.09 17.51 43.49
CA LEU A 236 -90.87 17.73 42.26
C LEU A 236 -90.12 17.25 41.00
N LYS A 237 -90.57 16.12 40.42
CA LYS A 237 -90.57 15.82 38.95
C LYS A 237 -89.20 15.62 38.25
N GLN A 238 -89.09 15.01 37.06
CA GLN A 238 -89.77 13.84 36.44
C GLN A 238 -88.96 13.48 35.16
N THR A 239 -88.64 12.19 34.97
CA THR A 239 -88.51 11.47 33.68
C THR A 239 -88.18 12.20 32.34
N ALA A 240 -87.09 11.80 31.66
CA ALA A 240 -87.01 11.51 30.22
C ALA A 240 -85.70 10.73 29.92
N GLN A 241 -85.73 9.46 29.51
CA GLN A 241 -85.84 8.95 28.13
C GLN A 241 -84.69 9.31 27.17
N ALA A 242 -84.01 8.25 26.68
CA ALA A 242 -83.07 8.31 25.56
C ALA A 242 -83.81 8.37 24.21
N PRO A 243 -83.09 8.73 23.14
CA PRO A 243 -83.18 7.91 21.93
C PRO A 243 -81.82 7.59 21.28
N GLU A 244 -81.75 6.43 20.64
CA GLU A 244 -80.70 6.05 19.69
C GLU A 244 -80.74 6.95 18.43
N LYS A 245 -79.61 7.07 17.72
CA LYS A 245 -79.57 6.93 16.25
C LYS A 245 -78.16 6.83 15.64
N ASP A 246 -77.97 5.74 14.91
CA ASP A 246 -77.27 5.57 13.63
C ASP A 246 -75.81 6.05 13.47
N THR A 247 -74.89 5.08 13.57
CA THR A 247 -73.53 5.15 13.01
C THR A 247 -73.53 4.85 11.50
N PRO A 248 -72.90 5.67 10.63
CA PRO A 248 -72.68 5.30 9.23
C PRO A 248 -71.55 4.27 9.09
N GLN A 249 -71.81 3.18 8.36
CA GLN A 249 -70.82 2.13 8.07
C GLN A 249 -69.70 2.62 7.15
N ILE A 250 -68.46 2.30 7.50
CA ILE A 250 -67.29 2.46 6.63
C ILE A 250 -67.14 1.18 5.80
N GLN A 251 -67.24 1.28 4.47
CA GLN A 251 -66.95 0.15 3.57
C GLN A 251 -65.43 -0.06 3.43
N HIS A 252 -64.97 -1.28 3.69
CA HIS A 252 -63.55 -1.63 3.64
C HIS A 252 -63.04 -1.90 2.22
N SER A 253 -61.80 -1.51 1.93
CA SER A 253 -61.14 -1.62 0.62
C SER A 253 -60.73 -3.04 0.19
N SER A 254 -60.85 -4.05 1.05
CA SER A 254 -60.33 -5.40 0.80
C SER A 254 -61.12 -6.20 -0.26
N THR A 255 -62.42 -5.97 -0.40
CA THR A 255 -63.28 -6.67 -1.39
C THR A 255 -62.91 -6.36 -2.84
N ARG A 256 -62.31 -5.19 -3.12
CA ARG A 256 -61.89 -4.80 -4.47
C ARG A 256 -60.67 -5.57 -4.96
N HIS A 257 -59.73 -5.91 -4.09
CA HIS A 257 -58.55 -6.70 -4.43
C HIS A 257 -58.88 -8.18 -4.65
N LEU A 258 -59.84 -8.72 -3.91
CA LEU A 258 -60.28 -10.12 -4.04
C LEU A 258 -60.87 -10.40 -5.45
N HIS A 259 -61.71 -9.51 -5.97
CA HIS A 259 -62.23 -9.61 -7.34
C HIS A 259 -61.19 -9.36 -8.45
N GLN A 260 -60.08 -8.68 -8.16
CA GLN A 260 -58.97 -8.54 -9.13
C GLN A 260 -58.17 -9.84 -9.25
N LEU A 261 -57.90 -10.51 -8.13
CA LEU A 261 -57.24 -11.82 -8.09
C LEU A 261 -58.07 -12.91 -8.80
N GLU A 262 -59.38 -12.93 -8.57
CA GLU A 262 -60.31 -13.87 -9.22
C GLU A 262 -60.28 -13.75 -10.75
N ARG A 263 -60.20 -12.52 -11.28
CA ARG A 263 -60.12 -12.25 -12.73
C ARG A 263 -58.78 -12.66 -13.35
N LEU A 264 -57.67 -12.56 -12.61
CA LEU A 264 -56.36 -13.01 -13.08
C LEU A 264 -56.28 -14.54 -13.13
N SER A 265 -56.79 -15.24 -12.11
CA SER A 265 -56.88 -16.70 -12.08
C SER A 265 -57.62 -17.27 -13.29
N LYS A 266 -58.84 -16.76 -13.59
CA LYS A 266 -59.63 -17.18 -14.74
C LYS A 266 -58.92 -16.95 -16.09
N ARG A 267 -58.06 -15.93 -16.19
CA ARG A 267 -57.28 -15.64 -17.41
C ARG A 267 -56.11 -16.60 -17.59
N GLN A 268 -55.46 -17.02 -16.50
CA GLN A 268 -54.36 -17.98 -16.54
C GLN A 268 -54.85 -19.39 -16.94
N GLN A 269 -56.02 -19.81 -16.45
CA GLN A 269 -56.66 -21.08 -16.82
C GLN A 269 -56.82 -21.23 -18.34
N ALA A 270 -57.36 -20.22 -19.01
CA ALA A 270 -57.63 -20.24 -20.46
C ALA A 270 -56.36 -20.32 -21.33
N ILE A 271 -55.23 -19.78 -20.85
CA ILE A 271 -53.95 -19.85 -21.57
C ILE A 271 -53.37 -21.28 -21.53
N ILE A 272 -53.54 -21.99 -20.41
CA ILE A 272 -53.08 -23.36 -20.24
C ILE A 272 -53.84 -24.31 -21.19
N GLU A 273 -55.16 -24.14 -21.30
CA GLU A 273 -55.99 -24.93 -22.24
C GLU A 273 -55.58 -24.72 -23.70
N HIS A 274 -55.27 -23.49 -24.11
CA HIS A 274 -54.80 -23.19 -25.48
C HIS A 274 -53.45 -23.86 -25.80
N LEU A 275 -52.50 -23.87 -24.86
CA LEU A 275 -51.20 -24.50 -25.05
C LEU A 275 -51.31 -26.04 -25.11
N GLN A 276 -52.22 -26.63 -24.34
CA GLN A 276 -52.50 -28.08 -24.39
C GLN A 276 -53.13 -28.51 -25.72
N ALA A 277 -53.95 -27.65 -26.35
CA ALA A 277 -54.48 -27.92 -27.69
C ALA A 277 -53.37 -27.96 -28.75
N GLN A 278 -52.48 -26.96 -28.78
CA GLN A 278 -51.38 -26.89 -29.76
C GLN A 278 -50.42 -28.09 -29.69
N LEU A 279 -50.13 -28.60 -28.49
CA LEU A 279 -49.30 -29.80 -28.31
C LEU A 279 -49.97 -31.09 -28.85
N LYS A 280 -51.30 -31.13 -28.90
CA LYS A 280 -52.06 -32.31 -29.33
C LYS A 280 -52.13 -32.44 -30.84
N ASP A 281 -52.17 -31.31 -31.56
CA ASP A 281 -52.21 -31.27 -33.02
C ASP A 281 -50.84 -31.56 -33.67
N SER A 282 -49.72 -31.40 -32.95
CA SER A 282 -48.37 -31.65 -33.50
C SER A 282 -48.01 -33.14 -33.68
N ALA A 283 -48.89 -34.08 -33.29
CA ALA A 283 -48.57 -35.50 -33.19
C ALA A 283 -48.88 -36.34 -34.45
N ASN A 284 -49.60 -35.81 -35.44
CA ASN A 284 -50.08 -36.58 -36.61
C ASN A 284 -50.04 -35.77 -37.92
N ASP A 285 -48.93 -35.80 -38.67
CA ASP A 285 -49.01 -35.98 -40.14
C ASP A 285 -47.67 -36.45 -40.77
N LYS A 286 -47.73 -36.99 -42.01
CA LYS A 286 -46.60 -37.55 -42.78
C LYS A 286 -46.39 -36.82 -44.11
N GLY A 287 -45.20 -36.98 -44.70
CA GLY A 287 -44.93 -36.55 -46.09
C GLY A 287 -44.34 -35.14 -46.16
N ASP A 288 -45.17 -34.13 -46.38
CA ASP A 288 -44.77 -32.75 -46.68
C ASP A 288 -43.84 -32.11 -45.63
N GLN A 289 -43.94 -32.52 -44.36
CA GLN A 289 -43.00 -32.08 -43.32
C GLN A 289 -41.57 -32.56 -43.58
N LYS A 290 -41.33 -33.71 -44.23
CA LYS A 290 -39.98 -34.17 -44.55
C LYS A 290 -39.34 -33.35 -45.66
N GLU A 291 -40.10 -33.01 -46.70
CA GLU A 291 -39.59 -32.19 -47.81
C GLU A 291 -39.35 -30.75 -47.35
N LYS A 292 -40.26 -30.17 -46.55
CA LYS A 292 -40.05 -28.89 -45.87
C LYS A 292 -38.87 -28.93 -44.89
N ALA A 293 -38.66 -30.03 -44.17
CA ALA A 293 -37.49 -30.21 -43.31
C ALA A 293 -36.18 -30.35 -44.10
N GLN A 294 -36.20 -30.97 -45.28
CA GLN A 294 -35.04 -31.04 -46.18
C GLN A 294 -34.72 -29.68 -46.79
N GLN A 295 -35.71 -28.92 -47.25
CA GLN A 295 -35.52 -27.54 -47.70
C GLN A 295 -35.02 -26.62 -46.56
N MET A 296 -35.54 -26.79 -45.35
CA MET A 296 -35.06 -26.10 -44.15
C MET A 296 -33.62 -26.52 -43.76
N ALA A 297 -33.24 -27.78 -43.98
CA ALA A 297 -31.87 -28.24 -43.79
C ALA A 297 -30.91 -27.69 -44.85
N ILE A 298 -31.31 -27.64 -46.13
CA ILE A 298 -30.52 -27.07 -47.23
C ILE A 298 -30.30 -25.57 -47.01
N SER A 299 -31.36 -24.80 -46.78
CA SER A 299 -31.25 -23.36 -46.46
C SER A 299 -30.46 -23.09 -45.17
N ARG A 300 -30.49 -24.00 -44.19
CA ARG A 300 -29.61 -23.93 -43.02
C ARG A 300 -28.15 -24.24 -43.36
N MET A 301 -27.87 -25.18 -44.27
CA MET A 301 -26.51 -25.45 -44.77
C MET A 301 -25.98 -24.30 -45.61
N GLU A 302 -26.78 -23.71 -46.51
CA GLU A 302 -26.42 -22.51 -47.28
C GLU A 302 -26.14 -21.33 -46.37
N ARG A 303 -26.97 -21.14 -45.33
CA ARG A 303 -26.73 -20.12 -44.30
C ARG A 303 -25.43 -20.37 -43.54
N LEU A 304 -25.16 -21.61 -43.10
CA LEU A 304 -23.91 -21.96 -42.44
C LEU A 304 -22.69 -21.82 -43.37
N ALA A 305 -22.85 -22.09 -44.67
CA ALA A 305 -21.81 -21.88 -45.67
C ALA A 305 -21.49 -20.39 -45.84
N ASN A 306 -22.51 -19.53 -45.93
CA ASN A 306 -22.35 -18.07 -46.00
C ASN A 306 -21.79 -17.47 -44.69
N GLU A 307 -22.21 -18.00 -43.54
CA GLU A 307 -21.63 -17.66 -42.23
C GLU A 307 -20.15 -18.10 -42.17
N SER A 308 -19.79 -19.24 -42.76
CA SER A 308 -18.40 -19.71 -42.83
C SER A 308 -17.54 -18.92 -43.82
N SER A 309 -18.07 -18.47 -44.96
CA SER A 309 -17.33 -17.63 -45.91
C SER A 309 -17.10 -16.23 -45.33
N SER A 310 -18.10 -15.67 -44.65
CA SER A 310 -17.96 -14.40 -43.92
C SER A 310 -16.93 -14.51 -42.79
N LEU A 311 -16.88 -15.63 -42.07
CA LEU A 311 -15.84 -15.89 -41.07
C LEU A 311 -14.45 -16.03 -41.70
N ILE A 312 -14.33 -16.67 -42.87
CA ILE A 312 -13.06 -16.79 -43.60
C ILE A 312 -12.58 -15.41 -44.08
N GLU A 313 -13.46 -14.57 -44.62
CA GLU A 313 -13.14 -13.19 -45.01
C GLU A 313 -12.71 -12.35 -43.79
N GLN A 314 -13.39 -12.49 -42.65
CA GLN A 314 -12.98 -11.84 -41.41
C GLN A 314 -11.59 -12.30 -40.98
N LEU A 315 -11.33 -13.61 -40.89
CA LEU A 315 -10.03 -14.18 -40.52
C LEU A 315 -8.92 -13.77 -41.51
N GLN A 316 -9.22 -13.63 -42.80
CA GLN A 316 -8.28 -13.10 -43.79
C GLN A 316 -7.95 -11.62 -43.51
N SER A 317 -8.95 -10.78 -43.24
CA SER A 317 -8.73 -9.36 -42.89
C SER A 317 -7.96 -9.20 -41.57
N GLU A 318 -8.22 -10.05 -40.57
CA GLU A 318 -7.47 -10.11 -39.32
C GLU A 318 -6.01 -10.52 -39.59
N LEU A 319 -5.78 -11.54 -40.43
CA LEU A 319 -4.44 -12.00 -40.81
C LEU A 319 -3.66 -10.96 -41.63
N GLU A 320 -4.31 -10.22 -42.52
CA GLU A 320 -3.71 -9.07 -43.22
C GLU A 320 -3.35 -7.95 -42.24
N SER A 321 -4.23 -7.64 -41.28
CA SER A 321 -3.96 -6.62 -40.25
C SER A 321 -2.80 -7.00 -39.32
N THR A 322 -2.68 -8.28 -38.94
CA THR A 322 -1.54 -8.76 -38.13
C THR A 322 -0.24 -8.78 -38.94
N ASN A 323 -0.28 -9.10 -40.23
CA ASN A 323 0.90 -8.97 -41.11
C ASN A 323 1.37 -7.51 -41.24
N LEU A 324 0.45 -6.54 -41.35
CA LEU A 324 0.80 -5.13 -41.31
C LEU A 324 1.45 -4.75 -39.97
N SER A 325 0.89 -5.20 -38.84
CA SER A 325 1.48 -4.99 -37.50
C SER A 325 2.87 -5.62 -37.35
N ILE A 326 3.09 -6.83 -37.86
CA ILE A 326 4.41 -7.48 -37.89
C ILE A 326 5.38 -6.68 -38.75
N SER A 327 4.93 -6.11 -39.87
CA SER A 327 5.79 -5.26 -40.72
C SER A 327 6.20 -3.95 -40.03
N SER A 328 5.28 -3.30 -39.30
CA SER A 328 5.62 -2.11 -38.51
C SER A 328 6.54 -2.41 -37.34
N LEU A 329 6.34 -3.55 -36.65
CA LEU A 329 7.24 -3.98 -35.57
C LEU A 329 8.65 -4.30 -36.08
N LYS A 330 8.78 -4.92 -37.26
CA LYS A 330 10.09 -5.16 -37.89
C LYS A 330 10.80 -3.84 -38.25
N GLN A 331 10.05 -2.85 -38.73
CA GLN A 331 10.60 -1.52 -39.01
C GLN A 331 11.04 -0.82 -37.71
N GLU A 332 10.22 -0.87 -36.65
CA GLU A 332 10.56 -0.29 -35.35
C GLU A 332 11.79 -0.96 -34.72
N ILE A 333 11.91 -2.29 -34.78
CA ILE A 333 13.10 -3.03 -34.34
C ILE A 333 14.34 -2.57 -35.11
N HIS A 334 14.29 -2.50 -36.45
CA HIS A 334 15.40 -2.02 -37.27
C HIS A 334 15.81 -0.57 -36.93
N ASP A 335 14.82 0.31 -36.69
CA ASP A 335 15.10 1.70 -36.31
C ASP A 335 15.64 1.80 -34.87
N LYS A 336 15.32 0.85 -33.98
CA LYS A 336 15.89 0.71 -32.64
C LYS A 336 17.32 0.16 -32.67
N ASP A 337 17.60 -0.86 -33.49
CA ASP A 337 18.94 -1.41 -33.68
C ASP A 337 19.89 -0.33 -34.19
N LYS A 338 19.44 0.49 -35.15
CA LYS A 338 20.20 1.65 -35.64
C LYS A 338 20.39 2.75 -34.58
N GLN A 339 19.43 2.94 -33.67
CA GLN A 339 19.61 3.84 -32.52
C GLN A 339 20.63 3.28 -31.52
N LEU A 340 20.65 1.98 -31.30
CA LEU A 340 21.65 1.32 -30.44
C LEU A 340 23.05 1.41 -31.03
N GLU A 341 23.21 1.13 -32.34
CA GLU A 341 24.49 1.27 -33.03
C GLU A 341 25.04 2.71 -32.94
N ALA A 342 24.19 3.72 -33.13
CA ALA A 342 24.57 5.12 -32.96
C ALA A 342 24.90 5.49 -31.50
N ILE A 343 24.23 4.89 -30.51
CA ILE A 343 24.57 5.08 -29.09
C ILE A 343 25.89 4.37 -28.75
N ASP A 344 26.18 3.20 -29.31
CA ASP A 344 27.44 2.48 -29.13
C ASP A 344 28.62 3.23 -29.78
N GLU A 345 28.43 3.83 -30.96
CA GLU A 345 29.40 4.76 -31.56
C GLU A 345 29.60 6.00 -30.67
N GLN A 346 28.51 6.58 -30.16
CA GLN A 346 28.59 7.73 -29.27
C GLN A 346 29.29 7.38 -27.95
N LEU A 347 29.03 6.20 -27.38
CA LEU A 347 29.72 5.68 -26.19
C LEU A 347 31.20 5.46 -26.48
N LYS A 348 31.59 4.80 -27.59
CA LYS A 348 32.99 4.64 -27.99
C LYS A 348 33.71 5.98 -28.21
N SER A 349 32.98 7.03 -28.60
CA SER A 349 33.53 8.39 -28.75
C SER A 349 33.57 9.20 -27.45
N SER A 350 32.68 8.90 -26.49
CA SER A 350 32.54 9.60 -25.22
C SER A 350 33.35 8.95 -24.10
N GLU A 351 33.46 7.62 -24.10
CA GLU A 351 34.55 6.86 -23.50
C GLU A 351 35.78 6.98 -24.41
N GLY A 352 36.23 8.22 -24.66
CA GLY A 352 37.62 8.45 -25.00
C GLY A 352 38.45 7.96 -23.82
N GLY A 353 38.88 6.70 -23.89
CA GLY A 353 38.89 5.79 -22.74
C GLY A 353 39.72 6.25 -21.54
N VAL A 354 39.66 5.51 -20.44
CA VAL A 354 40.36 5.83 -19.17
C VAL A 354 41.82 6.28 -19.37
N LEU A 355 42.51 5.77 -20.39
CA LEU A 355 43.83 6.23 -20.84
C LEU A 355 43.89 7.70 -21.30
N GLY A 356 42.93 8.18 -22.10
CA GLY A 356 42.83 9.56 -22.57
C GLY A 356 42.40 10.54 -21.47
N GLU A 357 41.47 10.15 -20.60
CA GLU A 357 41.16 10.90 -19.37
C GLU A 357 42.40 10.99 -18.47
N TYR A 358 43.13 9.88 -18.29
CA TYR A 358 44.38 9.87 -17.53
C TYR A 358 45.47 10.74 -18.18
N GLN A 359 45.63 10.71 -19.51
CA GLN A 359 46.64 11.49 -20.22
C GLN A 359 46.36 12.99 -20.17
N THR A 360 45.09 13.41 -20.33
CA THR A 360 44.69 14.81 -20.15
C THR A 360 44.84 15.27 -18.70
N LEU A 361 44.49 14.43 -17.72
CA LEU A 361 44.74 14.70 -16.30
C LEU A 361 46.23 14.76 -15.95
N SER A 362 47.07 13.91 -16.56
CA SER A 362 48.53 13.91 -16.41
C SER A 362 49.12 15.22 -16.93
N SER A 363 48.74 15.63 -18.15
CA SER A 363 49.15 16.92 -18.73
C SER A 363 48.77 18.08 -17.84
N ASN A 364 47.50 18.17 -17.40
CA ASN A 364 47.04 19.25 -16.53
C ASN A 364 47.84 19.30 -15.21
N LYS A 365 48.11 18.16 -14.58
CA LYS A 365 48.94 18.09 -13.37
C LYS A 365 50.39 18.51 -13.63
N ARG A 366 50.99 18.04 -14.73
CA ARG A 366 52.34 18.43 -15.18
C ARG A 366 52.44 19.94 -15.38
N ASP A 367 51.47 20.54 -16.06
CA ASP A 367 51.41 21.99 -16.32
C ASP A 367 51.27 22.78 -15.00
N THR A 368 50.51 22.27 -14.02
CA THR A 368 50.46 22.91 -12.68
C THR A 368 51.77 22.79 -11.90
N LEU A 369 52.48 21.67 -11.97
CA LEU A 369 53.80 21.52 -11.33
C LEU A 369 54.85 22.42 -12.00
N GLU A 370 54.83 22.53 -13.32
CA GLU A 370 55.69 23.44 -14.09
C GLU A 370 55.41 24.91 -13.72
N SER A 371 54.14 25.27 -13.53
CA SER A 371 53.74 26.60 -13.03
C SER A 371 54.23 26.88 -11.61
N ILE A 372 54.14 25.91 -10.69
CA ILE A 372 54.65 26.02 -9.31
C ILE A 372 56.18 26.15 -9.30
N LEU A 373 56.89 25.37 -10.13
CA LEU A 373 58.33 25.44 -10.29
C LEU A 373 58.78 26.82 -10.81
N GLY A 374 58.06 27.35 -11.82
CA GLY A 374 58.23 28.73 -12.29
C GLY A 374 57.91 29.78 -11.21
N GLY A 375 57.01 29.48 -10.26
CA GLY A 375 56.75 30.28 -9.07
C GLY A 375 57.97 30.36 -8.14
N PHE A 376 58.65 29.23 -7.88
CA PHE A 376 59.86 29.20 -7.04
C PHE A 376 61.04 29.98 -7.65
N ALA A 377 61.16 30.01 -8.99
CA ALA A 377 62.16 30.82 -9.67
C ALA A 377 61.96 32.34 -9.47
N ASN A 378 60.73 32.79 -9.18
CA ASN A 378 60.36 34.19 -8.99
C ASN A 378 60.26 34.62 -7.50
N LEU A 379 60.50 33.72 -6.55
CA LEU A 379 60.38 34.00 -5.11
C LEU A 379 61.69 34.55 -4.52
N ASN A 380 61.64 35.71 -3.86
CA ASN A 380 62.82 36.35 -3.27
C ASN A 380 63.39 35.52 -2.09
N LYS A 381 64.66 35.12 -2.22
CA LYS A 381 65.40 34.24 -1.28
C LYS A 381 66.23 35.04 -0.24
N ASP A 382 65.72 36.21 0.20
CA ASP A 382 66.48 37.22 0.96
C ASP A 382 66.90 36.80 2.38
N THR A 383 66.20 35.85 3.01
CA THR A 383 66.56 35.29 4.32
C THR A 383 66.97 33.83 4.21
N PRO A 384 68.02 33.38 4.94
CA PRO A 384 68.60 32.05 4.75
C PRO A 384 67.63 30.91 5.10
N GLU A 385 66.81 31.08 6.14
CA GLU A 385 65.77 30.12 6.54
C GLU A 385 64.70 29.96 5.44
N ARG A 386 64.28 31.07 4.81
CA ARG A 386 63.31 31.06 3.71
C ARG A 386 63.92 30.51 2.42
N ALA A 387 65.22 30.76 2.18
CA ALA A 387 65.95 30.18 1.06
C ALA A 387 66.06 28.65 1.19
N GLN A 388 66.28 28.14 2.42
CA GLN A 388 66.26 26.71 2.71
C GLN A 388 64.86 26.10 2.51
N SER A 389 63.81 26.68 3.11
CA SER A 389 62.45 26.14 2.97
C SER A 389 61.95 26.15 1.52
N ILE A 390 62.26 27.21 0.75
CA ILE A 390 61.95 27.25 -0.69
C ILE A 390 62.75 26.16 -1.44
N SER A 391 64.03 25.95 -1.12
CA SER A 391 64.83 24.91 -1.79
C SER A 391 64.37 23.49 -1.47
N GLU A 392 63.81 23.25 -0.29
CA GLU A 392 63.21 21.97 0.08
C GLU A 392 61.90 21.73 -0.67
N GLN A 393 61.02 22.74 -0.75
CA GLN A 393 59.78 22.67 -1.53
C GLN A 393 60.04 22.55 -3.05
N GLU A 394 61.07 23.23 -3.57
CA GLU A 394 61.52 23.12 -4.96
C GLU A 394 61.98 21.69 -5.29
N LYS A 395 62.70 21.02 -4.38
CA LYS A 395 63.07 19.59 -4.51
C LYS A 395 61.88 18.65 -4.40
N GLU A 396 60.93 18.92 -3.51
CA GLU A 396 59.72 18.12 -3.36
C GLU A 396 58.86 18.17 -4.63
N VAL A 397 58.68 19.35 -5.23
CA VAL A 397 57.96 19.53 -6.49
C VAL A 397 58.67 18.86 -7.68
N LEU A 398 60.00 18.91 -7.76
CA LEU A 398 60.76 18.15 -8.76
C LEU A 398 60.59 16.63 -8.59
N ASN A 399 60.54 16.13 -7.35
CA ASN A 399 60.29 14.71 -7.07
C ASN A 399 58.85 14.30 -7.45
N LEU A 400 57.85 15.16 -7.21
CA LEU A 400 56.47 14.96 -7.66
C LEU A 400 56.37 14.95 -9.19
N GLU A 401 57.11 15.82 -9.90
CA GLU A 401 57.17 15.84 -11.36
C GLU A 401 57.80 14.56 -11.92
N GLN A 402 58.87 14.06 -11.28
CA GLN A 402 59.50 12.79 -11.65
C GLN A 402 58.54 11.61 -11.45
N MET A 403 57.89 11.48 -10.29
CA MET A 403 56.93 10.41 -10.03
C MET A 403 55.74 10.43 -10.99
N LEU A 404 55.30 11.63 -11.42
CA LEU A 404 54.24 11.78 -12.42
C LEU A 404 54.70 11.27 -13.80
N LYS A 405 55.92 11.59 -14.23
CA LYS A 405 56.51 11.07 -15.48
C LYS A 405 56.69 9.55 -15.46
N GLU A 406 57.11 9.01 -14.32
CA GLU A 406 57.23 7.56 -14.10
C GLU A 406 55.84 6.88 -14.14
N SER A 407 54.81 7.46 -13.52
CA SER A 407 53.45 6.93 -13.57
C SER A 407 52.83 7.02 -14.98
N GLU A 408 53.07 8.10 -15.72
CA GLU A 408 52.65 8.23 -17.12
C GLU A 408 53.29 7.16 -18.01
N THR A 409 54.61 6.93 -17.85
CA THR A 409 55.33 5.89 -18.58
C THR A 409 54.81 4.49 -18.24
N CYS A 410 54.50 4.23 -16.96
CA CYS A 410 53.92 2.95 -16.52
C CYS A 410 52.53 2.70 -17.15
N VAL A 411 51.66 3.70 -17.19
CA VAL A 411 50.32 3.57 -17.81
C VAL A 411 50.41 3.40 -19.33
N GLN A 412 51.35 4.08 -20.00
CA GLN A 412 51.60 3.88 -21.44
C GLN A 412 52.10 2.46 -21.74
N LEU A 413 53.02 1.92 -20.93
CA LEU A 413 53.48 0.53 -21.06
C LEU A 413 52.35 -0.48 -20.84
N LEU A 414 51.51 -0.29 -19.80
CA LEU A 414 50.34 -1.14 -19.56
C LEU A 414 49.33 -1.09 -20.70
N ALA A 415 49.12 0.07 -21.33
CA ALA A 415 48.26 0.20 -22.50
C ALA A 415 48.83 -0.58 -23.70
N GLN A 416 50.14 -0.48 -23.94
CA GLN A 416 50.83 -1.23 -25.00
C GLN A 416 50.82 -2.74 -24.74
N GLU A 417 51.03 -3.18 -23.50
CA GLU A 417 50.92 -4.58 -23.10
C GLU A 417 49.50 -5.12 -23.32
N LEU A 418 48.48 -4.32 -22.99
CA LEU A 418 47.07 -4.68 -23.20
C LEU A 418 46.73 -4.79 -24.70
N GLU A 419 47.16 -3.84 -25.54
CA GLU A 419 47.01 -3.93 -27.01
C GLU A 419 47.72 -5.17 -27.58
N SER A 420 48.92 -5.49 -27.07
CA SER A 420 49.65 -6.71 -27.48
C SER A 420 48.93 -7.99 -27.05
N ALA A 421 48.31 -8.01 -25.86
CA ALA A 421 47.55 -9.14 -25.35
C ALA A 421 46.19 -9.30 -26.06
N GLU A 422 45.55 -8.20 -26.48
CA GLU A 422 44.34 -8.23 -27.30
C GLU A 422 44.63 -8.77 -28.72
N THR A 423 45.69 -8.28 -29.36
CA THR A 423 46.10 -8.75 -30.69
C THR A 423 46.54 -10.23 -30.66
N GLU A 424 47.24 -10.68 -29.61
CA GLU A 424 47.53 -12.10 -29.39
C GLU A 424 46.24 -12.91 -29.18
N ASN A 425 45.29 -12.43 -28.37
CA ASN A 425 44.00 -13.09 -28.17
C ASN A 425 43.20 -13.24 -29.48
N VAL A 426 43.18 -12.21 -30.33
CA VAL A 426 42.53 -12.28 -31.65
C VAL A 426 43.24 -13.32 -32.52
N ALA A 427 44.57 -13.31 -32.58
CA ALA A 427 45.33 -14.30 -33.36
C ALA A 427 45.13 -15.74 -32.85
N LEU A 428 45.04 -15.95 -31.53
CA LEU A 428 44.73 -17.24 -30.92
C LEU A 428 43.29 -17.69 -31.23
N ARG A 429 42.31 -16.79 -31.17
CA ARG A 429 40.91 -17.08 -31.56
C ARG A 429 40.83 -17.50 -33.02
N GLU A 430 41.45 -16.76 -33.94
CA GLU A 430 41.51 -17.18 -35.35
C GLU A 430 42.20 -18.53 -35.53
N ARG A 431 43.27 -18.81 -34.77
CA ARG A 431 43.98 -20.09 -34.85
C ARG A 431 43.13 -21.26 -34.37
N ILE A 432 42.34 -21.06 -33.31
CA ILE A 432 41.36 -22.04 -32.81
C ILE A 432 40.23 -22.24 -33.84
N GLU A 433 39.73 -21.16 -34.45
CA GLU A 433 38.69 -21.25 -35.48
C GLU A 433 39.19 -21.98 -36.74
N ARG A 434 40.42 -21.72 -37.18
CA ARG A 434 41.07 -22.47 -38.27
C ARG A 434 41.23 -23.94 -37.88
N GLN A 435 41.81 -24.25 -36.71
CA GLN A 435 41.99 -25.64 -36.27
C GLN A 435 40.67 -26.42 -36.09
N THR A 436 39.59 -25.77 -35.68
CA THR A 436 38.27 -26.41 -35.56
C THR A 436 37.61 -26.65 -36.93
N LYS A 437 37.78 -25.73 -37.89
CA LYS A 437 37.39 -25.95 -39.30
C LYS A 437 38.23 -27.04 -39.96
N ASP A 438 39.54 -27.03 -39.77
CA ASP A 438 40.47 -28.01 -40.34
C ASP A 438 40.23 -29.42 -39.76
N LYS A 439 39.92 -29.54 -38.46
CA LYS A 439 39.48 -30.82 -37.87
C LYS A 439 38.15 -31.31 -38.46
N ARG A 440 37.14 -30.43 -38.57
CA ARG A 440 35.85 -30.77 -39.22
C ARG A 440 36.01 -31.21 -40.68
N ASN A 441 37.02 -30.71 -41.39
CA ASN A 441 37.26 -31.02 -42.80
C ASN A 441 38.21 -32.21 -43.05
N SER A 442 38.99 -32.63 -42.04
CA SER A 442 40.03 -33.68 -42.20
C SER A 442 39.66 -35.04 -41.61
N THR A 443 38.64 -35.13 -40.74
CA THR A 443 38.12 -36.40 -40.26
C THR A 443 36.91 -36.83 -41.09
N ASN A 444 37.00 -38.02 -41.72
CA ASN A 444 35.79 -38.77 -42.10
C ASN A 444 34.92 -38.94 -40.85
N ALA A 445 33.60 -38.81 -41.01
CA ALA A 445 32.64 -38.64 -39.91
C ALA A 445 32.47 -39.82 -38.93
N GLU A 446 33.31 -40.85 -39.02
CA GLU A 446 33.28 -42.05 -38.18
C GLU A 446 34.30 -42.04 -37.03
N ASP A 447 35.28 -41.13 -37.03
CA ASP A 447 36.38 -41.08 -36.03
C ASP A 447 36.48 -39.71 -35.33
N MET A 448 35.32 -39.10 -35.05
CA MET A 448 35.23 -38.07 -34.01
C MET A 448 35.63 -38.71 -32.67
N PRO A 449 36.65 -38.20 -31.95
CA PRO A 449 37.10 -38.85 -30.73
C PRO A 449 35.95 -38.86 -29.72
N LYS A 450 35.72 -40.00 -29.09
CA LYS A 450 34.52 -40.26 -28.25
C LYS A 450 34.32 -39.18 -27.18
N GLU A 451 35.41 -38.67 -26.61
CA GLU A 451 35.42 -37.56 -25.66
C GLU A 451 34.74 -36.30 -26.22
N LEU A 452 34.87 -35.98 -27.51
CA LEU A 452 34.22 -34.81 -28.13
C LEU A 452 32.71 -35.00 -28.27
N LEU A 453 32.26 -36.20 -28.68
CA LEU A 453 30.83 -36.54 -28.75
C LEU A 453 30.19 -36.56 -27.35
N GLU A 454 30.93 -37.08 -26.35
CA GLU A 454 30.51 -37.09 -24.95
C GLU A 454 30.47 -35.66 -24.35
N LEU A 455 31.41 -34.79 -24.72
CA LEU A 455 31.38 -33.36 -24.36
C LEU A 455 30.25 -32.59 -25.05
N GLU A 456 29.91 -32.95 -26.28
CA GLU A 456 28.81 -32.33 -27.04
C GLU A 456 27.45 -32.76 -26.47
N ALA A 457 27.29 -34.05 -26.11
CA ALA A 457 26.15 -34.57 -25.37
C ALA A 457 26.01 -33.94 -23.97
N LEU A 458 27.09 -33.83 -23.19
CA LEU A 458 27.08 -33.14 -21.89
C LEU A 458 26.75 -31.64 -22.01
N ARG A 459 27.15 -30.98 -23.10
CA ARG A 459 26.77 -29.59 -23.38
C ARG A 459 25.30 -29.45 -23.78
N GLU A 460 24.75 -30.46 -24.45
CA GLU A 460 23.33 -30.52 -24.83
C GLU A 460 22.45 -30.79 -23.59
N GLU A 461 22.83 -31.76 -22.75
CA GLU A 461 22.21 -32.00 -21.44
C GLU A 461 22.29 -30.76 -20.53
N HIS A 462 23.44 -30.08 -20.49
CA HIS A 462 23.57 -28.83 -19.72
C HIS A 462 22.75 -27.67 -20.34
N ARG A 463 22.51 -27.66 -21.66
CA ARG A 463 21.58 -26.71 -22.29
C ARG A 463 20.14 -26.99 -21.90
N ASP A 464 19.72 -28.26 -21.90
CA ASP A 464 18.39 -28.67 -21.50
C ASP A 464 18.15 -28.42 -20.00
N LEU A 465 19.12 -28.70 -19.14
CA LEU A 465 19.08 -28.36 -17.72
C LEU A 465 18.99 -26.84 -17.50
N VAL A 466 19.76 -26.04 -18.23
CA VAL A 466 19.65 -24.58 -18.17
C VAL A 466 18.27 -24.11 -18.68
N GLY A 467 17.74 -24.71 -19.74
CA GLY A 467 16.38 -24.43 -20.25
C GLY A 467 15.30 -24.77 -19.22
N GLN A 468 15.42 -25.91 -18.54
CA GLN A 468 14.52 -26.32 -17.45
C GLN A 468 14.64 -25.39 -16.24
N ILE A 469 15.85 -24.98 -15.84
CA ILE A 469 16.08 -24.01 -14.77
C ILE A 469 15.51 -22.64 -15.15
N GLN A 470 15.68 -22.19 -16.40
CA GLN A 470 15.10 -20.95 -16.91
C GLN A 470 13.57 -21.01 -16.87
N HIS A 471 12.97 -22.10 -17.37
CA HIS A 471 11.52 -22.31 -17.31
C HIS A 471 10.98 -22.40 -15.88
N MET A 472 11.66 -23.10 -14.96
CA MET A 472 11.28 -23.12 -13.54
C MET A 472 11.42 -21.75 -12.90
N LYS A 473 12.50 -21.02 -13.19
CA LYS A 473 12.72 -19.65 -12.72
C LYS A 473 11.59 -18.75 -13.23
N ASP A 474 11.28 -18.77 -14.51
CA ASP A 474 10.23 -17.94 -15.12
C ASP A 474 8.84 -18.36 -14.64
N SER A 475 8.60 -19.64 -14.36
CA SER A 475 7.37 -20.14 -13.74
C SER A 475 7.23 -19.67 -12.27
N LEU A 476 8.32 -19.69 -11.49
CA LEU A 476 8.36 -19.15 -10.13
C LEU A 476 8.25 -17.63 -10.12
N LEU A 477 8.93 -16.93 -11.04
CA LEU A 477 8.79 -15.49 -11.24
C LEU A 477 7.35 -15.14 -11.63
N ASN A 478 6.71 -15.92 -12.50
CA ASN A 478 5.30 -15.72 -12.85
C ASN A 478 4.32 -16.14 -11.73
N GLN A 479 4.72 -16.95 -10.76
CA GLN A 479 3.94 -17.20 -9.54
C GLN A 479 4.13 -16.10 -8.48
N VAL A 480 5.35 -15.56 -8.34
CA VAL A 480 5.70 -14.49 -7.38
C VAL A 480 5.24 -13.11 -7.87
N SER A 481 5.48 -12.80 -9.14
CA SER A 481 4.88 -11.65 -9.86
C SER A 481 3.39 -11.88 -10.17
N GLY A 482 2.92 -13.12 -10.04
CA GLY A 482 1.57 -13.61 -10.29
C GLY A 482 0.55 -13.16 -9.26
N SER A 483 0.53 -11.86 -9.00
CA SER A 483 -0.63 -11.00 -8.72
C SER A 483 -1.66 -11.40 -7.66
N THR A 484 -1.63 -12.56 -7.01
CA THR A 484 -2.69 -13.00 -6.07
C THR A 484 -2.88 -12.02 -4.91
N GLU A 485 -1.79 -11.53 -4.32
CA GLU A 485 -1.85 -10.49 -3.28
C GLU A 485 -2.29 -9.13 -3.87
N LYS A 486 -1.76 -8.72 -5.03
CA LYS A 486 -2.15 -7.46 -5.70
C LYS A 486 -3.62 -7.46 -6.15
N THR A 487 -4.15 -8.57 -6.65
CA THR A 487 -5.56 -8.72 -7.04
C THR A 487 -6.46 -8.77 -5.82
N LEU A 488 -6.10 -9.51 -4.76
CA LEU A 488 -6.81 -9.46 -3.47
C LEU A 488 -6.82 -8.05 -2.88
N ARG A 489 -5.71 -7.30 -2.96
CA ARG A 489 -5.59 -5.91 -2.48
C ARG A 489 -6.45 -4.95 -3.32
N ASN A 490 -6.46 -5.10 -4.64
CA ASN A 490 -7.30 -4.32 -5.56
C ASN A 490 -8.80 -4.66 -5.42
N GLU A 491 -9.15 -5.93 -5.26
CA GLU A 491 -10.52 -6.37 -4.98
C GLU A 491 -10.98 -5.87 -3.60
N TYR A 492 -10.12 -5.93 -2.59
CA TYR A 492 -10.38 -5.37 -1.25
C TYR A 492 -10.62 -3.86 -1.33
N ASN A 493 -9.76 -3.10 -1.99
CA ASN A 493 -9.91 -1.66 -2.18
C ASN A 493 -11.23 -1.34 -2.90
N LYS A 494 -11.52 -2.04 -4.00
CA LYS A 494 -12.78 -1.90 -4.75
C LYS A 494 -14.00 -2.24 -3.89
N LYS A 495 -13.95 -3.30 -3.09
CA LYS A 495 -15.03 -3.71 -2.19
C LYS A 495 -15.21 -2.75 -1.02
N SER A 496 -14.13 -2.17 -0.48
CA SER A 496 -14.22 -1.06 0.49
C SER A 496 -14.92 0.13 -0.12
N LEU A 497 -14.57 0.53 -1.34
CA LEU A 497 -15.16 1.68 -2.03
C LEU A 497 -16.64 1.44 -2.39
N GLU A 498 -17.01 0.21 -2.76
CA GLU A 498 -18.43 -0.20 -2.90
C GLU A 498 -19.19 -0.14 -1.55
N LEU A 499 -18.55 -0.52 -0.44
CA LEU A 499 -19.13 -0.49 0.91
C LEU A 499 -19.29 0.95 1.43
N ASP A 500 -18.27 1.79 1.28
CA ASP A 500 -18.30 3.21 1.65
C ASP A 500 -19.38 3.97 0.85
N ARG A 501 -19.53 3.69 -0.45
CA ARG A 501 -20.65 4.19 -1.28
C ARG A 501 -22.03 3.70 -0.82
N LEU A 502 -22.14 2.43 -0.39
CA LEU A 502 -23.37 1.89 0.18
C LEU A 502 -23.72 2.56 1.52
N GLN A 503 -22.74 2.85 2.37
CA GLN A 503 -22.94 3.58 3.62
C GLN A 503 -23.36 5.03 3.38
N LEU A 504 -22.76 5.72 2.39
CA LEU A 504 -23.21 7.05 1.96
C LEU A 504 -24.68 7.01 1.52
N ALA A 505 -25.05 6.10 0.61
CA ALA A 505 -26.42 5.95 0.14
C ALA A 505 -27.42 5.59 1.26
N TYR A 506 -26.99 4.82 2.27
CA TYR A 506 -27.77 4.52 3.45
C TYR A 506 -27.97 5.76 4.34
N SER A 507 -26.91 6.53 4.60
CA SER A 507 -26.98 7.77 5.39
C SER A 507 -27.87 8.83 4.73
N ASP A 508 -27.86 8.92 3.40
CA ASP A 508 -28.77 9.77 2.62
C ASP A 508 -30.24 9.35 2.78
N LEU A 509 -30.50 8.05 2.92
CA LEU A 509 -31.83 7.48 3.08
C LEU A 509 -32.34 7.70 4.52
N GLU A 510 -31.47 7.53 5.52
CA GLU A 510 -31.76 7.91 6.91
C GLU A 510 -32.01 9.41 7.06
N ARG A 511 -31.20 10.27 6.41
CA ARG A 511 -31.42 11.73 6.36
C ARG A 511 -32.76 12.08 5.75
N LYS A 512 -33.14 11.46 4.63
CA LYS A 512 -34.48 11.62 4.03
C LYS A 512 -35.58 11.18 4.99
N TYR A 513 -35.40 10.06 5.70
CA TYR A 513 -36.35 9.57 6.69
C TYR A 513 -36.50 10.53 7.88
N LEU A 514 -35.40 11.00 8.49
CA LEU A 514 -35.42 12.04 9.53
C LEU A 514 -36.08 13.33 9.05
N GLY A 515 -35.89 13.71 7.78
CA GLY A 515 -36.61 14.80 7.13
C GLY A 515 -38.13 14.64 7.11
N THR A 516 -38.65 13.40 7.02
CA THR A 516 -40.09 13.10 7.11
C THR A 516 -40.65 13.02 8.53
N LEU A 517 -39.80 13.05 9.56
CA LEU A 517 -40.20 13.03 10.98
C LEU A 517 -40.32 14.43 11.62
N ARG A 518 -39.99 15.50 10.89
CA ARG A 518 -40.23 16.89 11.30
C ARG A 518 -41.70 17.27 11.14
#